data_AF-A0A7V9S7E1-F1
#
_entry.id   AF-A0A7V9S7E1-F1
#
_cell.length_a   1.000
_cell.length_b   1.000
_cell.length_c   1.000
_cell.angle_alpha   90.00
_cell.angle_beta   90.00
_cell.angle_gamma   90.00
#
_symmetry.space_group_name_H-M   'P 1'
#
loop_
_entity.id
_entity.type
_entity.pdbx_description
1 polymer ?
#
loop_
_entity_poly.entity_id
_entity_poly.type
_entity_poly.pdbx_seq_one_letter_code
_entity_poly.pdbx_strand_id
1 'polypeptide(L)'
;MEVRSIYRYAKISAFKAREVTRAIQGLPVSAALDVVAFSPKKAAAMISKTLKSAVANAENNANLKVDGLVVKEATVGEGPTMKRMMTRARGSGSRILKRSSHIRIILTDEIEIKTREKKKSGKKTGGKSRNKKAPKAKKQDAPAEGSAPDPNLTSRTDQNE
;
A
#
# COMPACT_ATOMS: atom_id res chain seq x y z
N MET A 1 -21.97 -7.93 6.09
CA MET A 1 -22.66 -7.23 4.96
C MET A 1 -21.70 -6.24 4.29
N GLU A 2 -21.92 -5.93 3.00
CA GLU A 2 -21.08 -4.97 2.26
C GLU A 2 -21.84 -3.71 1.87
N VAL A 3 -21.27 -2.54 2.18
CA VAL A 3 -21.82 -1.23 1.80
C VAL A 3 -20.85 -0.56 0.84
N ARG A 4 -21.32 -0.21 -0.35
CA ARG A 4 -20.51 0.44 -1.39
C ARG A 4 -20.83 1.92 -1.55
N SER A 5 -19.81 2.73 -1.80
CA SER A 5 -19.95 4.10 -2.30
C SER A 5 -19.03 4.33 -3.49
N ILE A 6 -19.52 5.06 -4.49
CA ILE A 6 -18.82 5.32 -5.75
C ILE A 6 -18.83 6.81 -6.04
N TYR A 7 -17.65 7.39 -6.21
CA TYR A 7 -17.47 8.73 -6.76
C TYR A 7 -17.09 8.63 -8.23
N ARG A 8 -17.96 9.13 -9.12
CA ARG A 8 -17.75 9.05 -10.57
C ARG A 8 -17.11 10.32 -11.15
N TYR A 9 -16.28 10.14 -12.17
CA TYR A 9 -15.66 11.22 -12.96
C TYR A 9 -14.81 12.21 -12.15
N ALA A 10 -14.11 11.72 -11.11
CA ALA A 10 -13.17 12.51 -10.34
C ALA A 10 -12.08 13.07 -11.27
N LYS A 11 -11.86 14.40 -11.23
CA LYS A 11 -10.87 15.09 -12.06
C LYS A 11 -9.46 14.95 -11.47
N ILE A 12 -9.00 13.71 -11.37
CA ILE A 12 -7.67 13.31 -10.91
C ILE A 12 -7.22 12.06 -11.65
N SER A 13 -5.90 11.87 -11.75
CA SER A 13 -5.38 10.61 -12.27
C SER A 13 -5.57 9.50 -11.24
N ALA A 14 -5.89 8.29 -11.72
CA ALA A 14 -6.08 7.13 -10.86
C ALA A 14 -4.84 6.86 -10.00
N PHE A 15 -3.63 7.02 -10.56
CA PHE A 15 -2.38 6.80 -9.83
C PHE A 15 -2.25 7.66 -8.56
N LYS A 16 -2.53 8.97 -8.64
CA LYS A 16 -2.45 9.88 -7.50
C LYS A 16 -3.48 9.57 -6.42
N ALA A 17 -4.66 9.09 -6.83
CA ALA A 17 -5.70 8.69 -5.90
C ALA A 17 -5.42 7.33 -5.24
N ARG A 18 -4.85 6.37 -5.96
CA ARG A 18 -4.47 5.04 -5.44
C ARG A 18 -3.52 5.11 -4.26
N GLU A 19 -2.65 6.10 -4.24
CA GLU A 19 -1.70 6.28 -3.15
C GLU A 19 -2.40 6.54 -1.81
N VAL A 20 -3.48 7.32 -1.81
CA VAL A 20 -4.29 7.58 -0.61
C VAL A 20 -5.21 6.39 -0.32
N THR A 21 -5.81 5.77 -1.34
CA THR A 21 -6.71 4.63 -1.09
C THR A 21 -5.97 3.41 -0.52
N ARG A 22 -4.71 3.19 -0.92
CA ARG A 22 -3.85 2.15 -0.33
C ARG A 22 -3.56 2.39 1.15
N ALA A 23 -3.43 3.65 1.57
CA ALA A 23 -3.16 3.97 2.97
C ALA A 23 -4.36 3.69 3.89
N ILE A 24 -5.58 3.81 3.39
CA ILE A 24 -6.81 3.58 4.18
C ILE A 24 -7.34 2.15 4.13
N GLN A 25 -6.87 1.34 3.20
CA GLN A 25 -7.39 -0.01 3.01
C GLN A 25 -7.04 -0.89 4.23
N GLY A 26 -8.06 -1.55 4.80
CA GLY A 26 -7.91 -2.38 6.00
C GLY A 26 -7.90 -1.62 7.33
N LEU A 27 -8.03 -0.28 7.32
CA LEU A 27 -8.20 0.51 8.53
C LEU A 27 -9.67 0.54 8.97
N PRO A 28 -9.93 0.72 10.29
CA PRO A 28 -11.26 1.07 10.75
C PRO A 28 -11.66 2.45 10.22
N VAL A 29 -12.96 2.68 10.07
CA VAL A 29 -13.49 3.91 9.47
C VAL A 29 -13.01 5.17 10.19
N SER A 30 -12.95 5.16 11.53
CA SER A 30 -12.45 6.29 12.33
C SER A 30 -11.02 6.67 11.95
N ALA A 31 -10.09 5.71 12.01
CA ALA A 31 -8.70 5.94 11.63
C ALA A 31 -8.55 6.32 10.15
N ALA A 32 -9.38 5.77 9.26
CA ALA A 32 -9.37 6.14 7.84
C ALA A 32 -9.79 7.59 7.62
N LEU A 33 -10.77 8.10 8.38
CA LEU A 33 -11.17 9.51 8.32
C LEU A 33 -10.04 10.44 8.76
N ASP A 34 -9.32 10.08 9.82
CA ASP A 34 -8.18 10.85 10.32
C ASP A 34 -7.03 10.89 9.30
N VAL A 35 -6.64 9.72 8.76
CA VAL A 35 -5.59 9.62 7.74
C VAL A 35 -5.91 10.48 6.52
N VAL A 36 -7.18 10.52 6.10
CA VAL A 36 -7.61 11.32 4.96
C VAL A 36 -7.69 12.81 5.31
N ALA A 37 -8.11 13.17 6.53
CA ALA A 37 -8.20 14.56 6.96
C ALA A 37 -6.83 15.27 6.98
N PHE A 38 -5.78 14.56 7.43
CA PHE A 38 -4.42 15.11 7.55
C PHE A 38 -3.52 14.82 6.33
N SER A 39 -4.06 14.20 5.28
CA SER A 39 -3.27 13.94 4.08
C SER A 39 -3.13 15.22 3.23
N PRO A 40 -1.89 15.61 2.83
CA PRO A 40 -1.67 16.83 2.04
C PRO A 40 -2.13 16.69 0.57
N LYS A 41 -2.61 15.52 0.15
CA LYS A 41 -2.90 15.24 -1.25
C LYS A 41 -4.30 15.70 -1.63
N LYS A 42 -4.42 16.31 -2.82
CA LYS A 42 -5.74 16.67 -3.41
C LYS A 42 -6.72 15.50 -3.49
N ALA A 43 -6.23 14.27 -3.66
CA ALA A 43 -7.06 13.07 -3.68
C ALA A 43 -7.85 12.87 -2.37
N ALA A 44 -7.30 13.31 -1.25
CA ALA A 44 -7.87 13.13 0.08
C ALA A 44 -9.24 13.79 0.20
N ALA A 45 -9.41 15.01 -0.32
CA ALA A 45 -10.71 15.70 -0.29
C ALA A 45 -11.83 14.92 -1.01
N MET A 46 -11.52 14.27 -2.14
CA MET A 46 -12.50 13.45 -2.88
C MET A 46 -12.79 12.13 -2.18
N ILE A 47 -11.76 11.50 -1.61
CA ILE A 47 -11.90 10.25 -0.84
C ILE A 47 -12.67 10.50 0.46
N SER A 48 -12.44 11.62 1.15
CA SER A 48 -13.16 12.01 2.37
C SER A 48 -14.67 12.10 2.12
N LYS A 49 -15.08 12.75 1.03
CA LYS A 49 -16.49 12.83 0.63
C LYS A 49 -17.08 11.45 0.36
N THR A 50 -16.31 10.57 -0.30
CA THR A 50 -16.75 9.21 -0.63
C THR A 50 -16.88 8.34 0.62
N LEU A 51 -15.94 8.44 1.57
CA LEU A 51 -15.99 7.75 2.86
C LEU A 51 -17.18 8.20 3.69
N LYS A 52 -17.40 9.51 3.84
CA LYS A 52 -18.56 10.05 4.57
C LYS A 52 -19.88 9.57 3.98
N SER A 53 -19.99 9.54 2.65
CA SER A 53 -21.15 8.98 1.96
C SER A 53 -21.31 7.48 2.21
N ALA A 54 -20.21 6.71 2.27
CA ALA A 54 -20.27 5.28 2.57
C ALA A 54 -20.77 5.02 4.00
N VAL A 55 -20.32 5.81 4.98
CA VAL A 55 -20.78 5.75 6.37
C VAL A 55 -22.27 6.07 6.47
N ALA A 56 -22.71 7.18 5.85
CA ALA A 56 -24.13 7.55 5.85
C ALA A 56 -25.02 6.47 5.20
N ASN A 57 -24.53 5.81 4.14
CA ASN A 57 -25.25 4.70 3.52
C ASN A 57 -25.32 3.47 4.43
N ALA A 58 -24.27 3.21 5.22
CA ALA A 58 -24.23 2.10 6.16
C ALA A 58 -25.18 2.33 7.34
N GLU A 59 -25.26 3.57 7.83
CA GLU A 59 -26.21 3.96 8.88
C GLU A 59 -27.66 3.91 8.39
N ASN A 60 -27.97 4.57 7.27
CA ASN A 60 -29.37 4.78 6.87
C ASN A 60 -30.00 3.56 6.18
N ASN A 61 -29.24 2.81 5.39
CA ASN A 61 -29.80 1.72 4.59
C ASN A 61 -29.56 0.34 5.21
N ALA A 62 -28.46 0.17 5.95
CA ALA A 62 -28.07 -1.10 6.55
C ALA A 62 -28.18 -1.09 8.08
N ASN A 63 -28.53 0.05 8.69
CA ASN A 63 -28.66 0.23 10.15
C ASN A 63 -27.43 -0.28 10.93
N LEU A 64 -26.24 -0.15 10.34
CA LEU A 64 -24.98 -0.58 10.94
C LEU A 64 -24.40 0.52 11.82
N LYS A 65 -23.77 0.12 12.94
CA LYS A 65 -23.04 1.03 13.82
C LYS A 65 -21.68 1.40 13.23
N VAL A 66 -21.32 2.68 13.28
CA VAL A 66 -20.08 3.22 12.70
C VAL A 66 -18.82 2.60 13.29
N ASP A 67 -18.82 2.33 14.59
CA ASP A 67 -17.63 1.88 15.34
C ASP A 67 -17.10 0.50 14.91
N GLY A 68 -17.97 -0.34 14.33
CA GLY A 68 -17.63 -1.67 13.85
C GLY A 68 -17.20 -1.72 12.38
N LEU A 69 -17.26 -0.60 11.65
CA LEU A 69 -17.02 -0.59 10.20
C LEU A 69 -15.53 -0.53 9.87
N VAL A 70 -15.14 -1.38 8.92
CA VAL A 70 -13.79 -1.48 8.39
C VAL A 70 -13.81 -1.26 6.88
N VAL A 71 -12.79 -0.59 6.36
CA VAL A 71 -12.60 -0.43 4.92
C VAL A 71 -12.08 -1.74 4.31
N LYS A 72 -12.99 -2.55 3.75
CA LYS A 72 -12.64 -3.81 3.07
C LYS A 72 -11.81 -3.55 1.82
N GLU A 73 -12.30 -2.65 0.97
CA GLU A 73 -11.68 -2.38 -0.32
C GLU A 73 -11.80 -0.89 -0.68
N ALA A 74 -10.70 -0.30 -1.11
CA ALA A 74 -10.66 1.06 -1.63
C ALA A 74 -9.91 1.09 -2.97
N THR A 75 -10.65 0.97 -4.06
CA THR A 75 -10.10 0.90 -5.42
C THR A 75 -10.38 2.16 -6.23
N VAL A 76 -9.47 2.44 -7.16
CA VAL A 76 -9.60 3.56 -8.09
C VAL A 76 -9.43 3.05 -9.52
N GLY A 77 -10.55 3.04 -10.23
CA GLY A 77 -10.63 2.74 -11.66
C GLY A 77 -10.28 3.96 -12.51
N GLU A 78 -9.81 3.70 -13.74
CA GLU A 78 -9.66 4.77 -14.73
C GLU A 78 -11.03 5.20 -15.26
N GLY A 79 -11.17 6.50 -15.53
CA GLY A 79 -12.34 7.08 -16.15
C GLY A 79 -12.04 7.61 -17.55
N PRO A 80 -13.04 8.23 -18.22
CA PRO A 80 -12.83 8.82 -19.54
C PRO A 80 -11.73 9.87 -19.51
N THR A 81 -10.84 9.78 -20.49
CA THR A 81 -9.70 10.69 -20.62
C THR A 81 -9.95 11.68 -21.74
N MET A 82 -10.01 12.97 -21.40
CA MET A 82 -10.14 14.03 -22.38
C MET A 82 -8.80 14.32 -23.05
N LYS A 83 -8.80 14.35 -24.38
CA LYS A 83 -7.63 14.67 -25.20
C LYS A 83 -7.61 16.18 -25.50
N ARG A 84 -6.45 16.83 -25.34
CA ARG A 84 -6.22 18.24 -25.72
C ARG A 84 -4.93 18.33 -26.54
N MET A 85 -4.94 19.14 -27.59
CA MET A 85 -3.73 19.41 -28.38
C MET A 85 -2.89 20.48 -27.68
N MET A 86 -1.56 20.31 -27.72
CA MET A 86 -0.60 21.27 -27.20
C MET A 86 0.46 21.49 -28.26
N THR A 87 0.59 22.74 -28.70
CA THR A 87 1.59 23.17 -29.67
C THR A 87 3.00 22.96 -29.12
N ARG A 88 3.94 22.65 -30.01
CA ARG A 88 5.37 22.45 -29.75
C ARG A 88 6.19 23.21 -30.78
N ALA A 89 7.51 23.22 -30.59
CA ALA A 89 8.44 23.86 -31.51
C ALA A 89 8.35 23.28 -32.93
N ARG A 90 8.74 24.07 -33.94
CA ARG A 90 8.81 23.68 -35.36
C ARG A 90 7.48 23.11 -35.91
N GLY A 91 6.35 23.75 -35.60
CA GLY A 91 5.02 23.33 -36.09
C GLY A 91 4.54 21.98 -35.56
N SER A 92 5.24 21.38 -34.60
CA SER A 92 4.86 20.07 -34.04
C SER A 92 3.72 20.18 -33.02
N GLY A 93 2.99 19.07 -32.82
CA GLY A 93 1.89 18.98 -31.85
C GLY A 93 2.02 17.74 -30.97
N SER A 94 1.78 17.91 -29.67
CA SER A 94 1.68 16.80 -28.71
C SER A 94 0.31 16.78 -28.04
N ARG A 95 -0.07 15.65 -27.43
CA ARG A 95 -1.38 15.50 -26.79
C ARG A 95 -1.25 15.53 -25.27
N ILE A 96 -2.02 16.40 -24.62
CA ILE A 96 -2.23 16.36 -23.17
C ILE A 96 -3.46 15.50 -22.87
N LEU A 97 -3.30 14.57 -21.93
CA LEU A 97 -4.38 13.73 -21.43
C LEU A 97 -4.90 14.27 -20.10
N LYS A 98 -6.11 14.83 -20.10
CA LYS A 98 -6.85 15.20 -18.89
C LYS A 98 -7.62 13.98 -18.39
N ARG A 99 -6.92 13.13 -17.64
CA ARG A 99 -7.44 11.88 -17.08
C ARG A 99 -8.48 12.16 -15.99
N SER A 100 -9.50 11.31 -15.93
CA SER A 100 -10.42 11.22 -14.81
C SER A 100 -10.38 9.81 -14.20
N SER A 101 -10.98 9.64 -13.03
CA SER A 101 -11.04 8.36 -12.33
C SER A 101 -12.38 8.12 -11.64
N HIS A 102 -12.66 6.87 -11.33
CA HIS A 102 -13.79 6.46 -10.51
C HIS A 102 -13.25 5.87 -9.20
N ILE A 103 -13.67 6.41 -8.06
CA ILE A 103 -13.25 5.95 -6.74
C ILE A 103 -14.37 5.06 -6.20
N ARG A 104 -14.03 3.84 -5.78
CA ARG A 104 -14.95 2.89 -5.17
C ARG A 104 -14.44 2.52 -3.78
N ILE A 105 -15.30 2.64 -2.79
CA ILE A 105 -15.02 2.25 -1.41
C ILE A 105 -16.09 1.25 -0.97
N ILE A 106 -15.65 0.14 -0.38
CA ILE A 106 -16.51 -0.88 0.23
C ILE A 106 -16.18 -0.94 1.73
N LEU A 107 -17.22 -0.78 2.54
CA LEU A 107 -17.19 -0.98 3.98
C LEU A 107 -17.80 -2.33 4.35
N THR A 108 -17.29 -2.94 5.41
CA THR A 108 -17.81 -4.18 5.98
C THR A 108 -17.71 -4.15 7.50
N ASP A 109 -18.58 -4.90 8.15
CA ASP A 109 -18.68 -5.16 9.59
C ASP A 109 -17.99 -6.49 10.00
N GLU A 110 -17.67 -7.36 9.04
CA GLU A 110 -17.23 -8.73 9.31
C GLU A 110 -15.75 -8.85 9.74
N ILE A 111 -14.92 -7.83 9.49
CA ILE A 111 -13.47 -7.94 9.68
C ILE A 111 -13.11 -7.52 11.11
N GLU A 112 -12.68 -8.47 11.93
CA GLU A 112 -12.16 -8.17 13.27
C GLU A 112 -10.84 -7.37 13.22
N ILE A 113 -10.80 -6.25 13.94
CA ILE A 113 -9.61 -5.42 14.09
C ILE A 113 -8.58 -6.16 14.95
N LYS A 114 -7.46 -6.57 14.35
CA LYS A 114 -6.34 -7.20 15.08
C LYS A 114 -5.55 -6.14 15.84
N THR A 115 -6.03 -5.74 17.02
CA THR A 115 -5.28 -4.86 17.91
C THR A 115 -3.94 -5.52 18.28
N ARG A 116 -2.87 -4.71 18.31
CA ARG A 116 -1.49 -5.15 18.62
C ARG A 116 -1.38 -5.90 19.97
N GLU A 117 -2.33 -5.67 20.87
CA GLU A 117 -2.48 -6.38 22.15
C GLU A 117 -2.87 -7.85 21.99
N LYS A 118 -3.87 -8.18 21.16
CA LYS A 118 -4.23 -9.57 20.80
C LYS A 118 -3.05 -10.31 20.13
N LYS A 119 -2.19 -9.58 19.39
CA LYS A 119 -1.00 -10.13 18.75
C LYS A 119 0.16 -10.38 19.73
N LYS A 120 0.25 -9.60 20.83
CA LYS A 120 1.25 -9.79 21.89
C LYS A 120 0.88 -10.94 22.85
N SER A 121 -0.39 -11.14 23.17
CA SER A 121 -0.84 -12.24 24.04
C SER A 121 -0.62 -13.61 23.40
N GLY A 122 -0.92 -13.78 22.10
CA GLY A 122 -0.67 -15.02 21.36
C GLY A 122 0.82 -15.38 21.16
N LYS A 123 1.73 -14.41 21.31
CA LYS A 123 3.19 -14.66 21.23
C LYS A 123 3.79 -15.07 22.58
N LYS A 124 3.15 -14.71 23.71
CA LYS A 124 3.62 -15.06 25.07
C LYS A 124 3.49 -16.55 25.38
N THR A 125 2.55 -17.26 24.76
CA THR A 125 2.33 -18.70 24.98
C THR A 125 3.31 -19.61 24.22
N GLY A 126 4.00 -19.12 23.18
CA GLY A 126 4.94 -19.91 22.37
C GLY A 126 6.41 -19.90 22.81
N GLY A 127 6.76 -19.13 23.86
CA GLY A 127 8.16 -18.85 24.21
C GLY A 127 8.81 -19.73 25.30
N LYS A 128 8.15 -20.79 25.79
CA LYS A 128 8.62 -21.52 26.99
C LYS A 128 8.84 -23.02 26.75
N SER A 129 9.71 -23.38 25.81
CA SER A 129 10.41 -24.68 25.74
C SER A 129 11.47 -24.54 24.63
N ARG A 130 12.78 -24.80 24.77
CA ARG A 130 13.56 -25.67 25.63
C ARG A 130 14.97 -25.08 25.76
N ASN A 131 15.55 -25.10 26.96
CA ASN A 131 16.99 -25.25 27.11
C ASN A 131 17.22 -26.43 28.06
N LYS A 132 18.06 -27.38 27.63
CA LYS A 132 19.05 -28.18 28.39
C LYS A 132 19.31 -29.51 27.69
N LYS A 133 20.43 -29.60 26.97
CA LYS A 133 21.52 -30.57 27.23
C LYS A 133 22.60 -30.47 26.15
N ALA A 134 23.81 -30.07 26.55
CA ALA A 134 25.03 -30.56 25.92
C ALA A 134 25.25 -32.03 26.36
N PRO A 135 25.96 -32.84 25.56
CA PRO A 135 27.32 -33.17 25.98
C PRO A 135 28.37 -33.24 24.85
N LYS A 136 29.62 -33.38 25.30
CA LYS A 136 30.94 -33.21 24.67
C LYS A 136 31.38 -34.32 23.68
N ALA A 137 32.17 -33.88 22.69
CA ALA A 137 33.45 -34.42 22.16
C ALA A 137 33.57 -35.84 21.55
N LYS A 138 34.10 -35.90 20.32
CA LYS A 138 35.38 -36.56 19.96
C LYS A 138 35.91 -36.10 18.58
N LYS A 139 37.24 -36.02 18.50
CA LYS A 139 38.14 -35.54 17.42
C LYS A 139 38.41 -36.63 16.36
N GLN A 140 38.99 -36.20 15.22
CA GLN A 140 40.07 -36.81 14.39
C GLN A 140 39.89 -36.33 12.93
N ASP A 141 40.84 -35.86 12.10
CA ASP A 141 42.27 -35.53 12.14
C ASP A 141 42.54 -34.55 10.96
N ALA A 142 43.65 -33.81 10.99
CA ALA A 142 44.12 -32.81 9.99
C ALA A 142 45.07 -33.47 8.95
N PRO A 143 45.88 -32.76 8.10
CA PRO A 143 45.80 -31.46 7.38
C PRO A 143 46.29 -31.57 5.88
N ALA A 144 46.66 -30.44 5.26
CA ALA A 144 47.41 -30.22 3.98
C ALA A 144 46.56 -30.22 2.69
N GLU A 145 46.72 -29.34 1.69
CA GLU A 145 47.69 -28.31 1.29
C GLU A 145 46.96 -27.41 0.26
N GLY A 146 47.22 -26.10 0.20
CA GLY A 146 47.84 -25.57 -1.03
C GLY A 146 47.18 -24.28 -1.55
N SER A 147 48.02 -23.28 -1.73
CA SER A 147 47.81 -21.92 -2.24
C SER A 147 47.25 -21.80 -3.67
N ALA A 148 46.43 -20.77 -3.94
CA ALA A 148 46.70 -19.76 -4.99
C ALA A 148 45.66 -18.60 -4.97
N PRO A 149 46.09 -17.36 -5.29
CA PRO A 149 45.31 -16.11 -5.16
C PRO A 149 44.56 -15.67 -6.43
N ASP A 150 43.63 -14.73 -6.23
CA ASP A 150 42.84 -14.04 -7.26
C ASP A 150 43.69 -13.33 -8.34
N PRO A 151 43.39 -13.51 -9.64
CA PRO A 151 43.98 -12.70 -10.69
C PRO A 151 42.91 -12.02 -11.56
N ASN A 152 42.58 -10.75 -11.27
CA ASN A 152 42.56 -9.74 -12.34
C ASN A 152 42.50 -8.29 -11.82
N LEU A 153 43.67 -7.73 -11.56
CA LEU A 153 43.94 -6.31 -11.72
C LEU A 153 44.94 -6.21 -12.88
N THR A 154 44.47 -5.85 -14.08
CA THR A 154 45.37 -5.39 -15.15
C THR A 154 44.86 -4.06 -15.70
N SER A 155 45.60 -3.03 -15.31
CA SER A 155 45.75 -1.75 -15.97
C SER A 155 45.89 -1.92 -17.49
N ARG A 156 44.95 -1.34 -18.24
CA ARG A 156 45.18 -0.94 -19.64
C ARG A 156 45.26 0.57 -19.69
N THR A 157 46.52 1.00 -19.60
CA THR A 157 47.18 2.16 -20.21
C THR A 157 46.29 3.08 -21.04
N ASP A 158 46.33 4.37 -20.70
CA ASP A 158 46.27 5.50 -21.63
C ASP A 158 47.01 5.18 -22.94
N GLN A 159 46.52 5.70 -24.07
CA GLN A 159 47.27 6.26 -25.23
C GLN A 159 46.29 6.45 -26.41
N ASN A 160 45.98 7.73 -26.71
CA ASN A 160 45.96 8.37 -28.03
C ASN A 160 44.76 9.29 -28.29
N GLU A 161 45.14 10.58 -28.45
CA GLU A 161 44.58 11.68 -29.28
C GLU A 161 43.08 11.99 -29.27
#